data_AF-W4KJX6-F1
#
_entry.id   AF-W4KJX6-F1
#
_cell.length_a   1.000
_cell.length_b   1.000
_cell.length_c   1.000
_cell.angle_alpha   90.00
_cell.angle_beta   90.00
_cell.angle_gamma   90.00
#
_symmetry.space_group_name_H-M   'P 1'
#
loop_
_entity.id
_entity.type
_entity.pdbx_description
1 polymer ?
#
loop_
_entity_poly.entity_id
_entity_poly.type
_entity_poly.pdbx_seq_one_letter_code
_entity_poly.pdbx_strand_id
1 'polypeptide(L)'
;MGTPSSSRQSLNTPSPVPSSVDEEELLGDEEMMHYIKRQQQKKLAHGATQEELEGMLRFPEPSPPVPPSTPAAILKSSQRHQLSDYERKEILNFPSVYYIGANSEKKPAHPDKPTNNFGYDDERGDYLIVNHDHLAYRYEVIDTLGKGSFGQVLNCRDHCTGESVAIKIIRNKKRFHHQALVEIKILDNLRKWDADEKHHVIKMTEHFYFRDHLCIAMELLSINLYELIKANGFVGFTTALIRRFTTQMLASLSLMRHHRIVHCDLKPENVLLRHPAKSAIKVIDFGSSCFEHEKIYTYIQSRFYRSPEVIMGMNYHMAIDMWSLGCILAELYTGFPIFPGENEQEQLSCIMEVLGVPDKDFVNRSSRKRLFFDSTGAPRPVVNSKGRRRRPGTKTLAQALRCDDELFVDFIAKCLVWDPERRIKPQNAMRHPFLTAGRRAKISAPAPGTAKALLASASNLSSRSKPVETPKKSQISAPTPLTARVTRTTNAVPSTPSGSTSMHSMGSARSYRTSQTQAISSYHSSRTLNGFATTTNK
;
A
#
# COMPACT_ATOMS: atom_id res chain seq x y z
N MET A 1 22.15 47.85 -46.69
CA MET A 1 22.96 48.24 -45.52
C MET A 1 22.00 48.39 -44.34
N GLY A 2 22.24 47.89 -43.14
CA GLY A 2 23.28 46.98 -42.64
C GLY A 2 22.86 46.46 -41.26
N THR A 3 23.32 45.28 -40.83
CA THR A 3 23.03 44.75 -39.50
C THR A 3 23.87 45.47 -38.42
N PRO A 4 23.43 45.42 -37.16
CA PRO A 4 24.24 44.67 -36.20
C PRO A 4 23.42 43.72 -35.31
N SER A 5 24.11 42.76 -34.71
CA SER A 5 23.58 41.80 -33.74
C SER A 5 24.02 42.17 -32.33
N SER A 6 23.17 41.93 -31.33
CA SER A 6 23.64 41.47 -30.03
C SER A 6 22.56 40.71 -29.26
N SER A 7 23.00 39.60 -28.66
CA SER A 7 22.23 38.69 -27.81
C SER A 7 21.69 39.38 -26.55
N ARG A 8 20.39 39.18 -26.26
CA ARG A 8 19.89 39.31 -24.89
C ARG A 8 20.15 38.00 -24.14
N GLN A 9 20.99 38.05 -23.12
CA GLN A 9 21.28 36.92 -22.24
C GLN A 9 20.04 36.54 -21.43
N SER A 10 19.80 35.24 -21.25
CA SER A 10 18.77 34.74 -20.35
C SER A 10 19.16 35.01 -18.90
N LEU A 11 18.26 35.64 -18.13
CA LEU A 11 18.42 35.79 -16.69
C LEU A 11 18.21 34.42 -16.02
N ASN A 12 19.28 33.64 -15.92
CA ASN A 12 19.31 32.40 -15.15
C ASN A 12 19.19 32.73 -13.65
N THR A 13 17.95 32.81 -13.14
CA THR A 13 17.70 32.66 -11.70
C THR A 13 18.21 31.27 -11.28
N PRO A 14 19.21 31.16 -10.39
CA PRO A 14 19.66 29.86 -9.93
C PRO A 14 18.53 29.17 -9.18
N SER A 15 18.20 27.94 -9.60
CA SER A 15 17.23 27.11 -8.88
C SER A 15 17.64 26.97 -7.41
N PRO A 16 16.70 27.04 -6.45
CA PRO A 16 17.03 26.84 -5.05
C PRO A 16 17.67 25.46 -4.86
N VAL A 17 18.84 25.44 -4.22
CA VAL A 17 19.60 24.22 -3.98
C VAL A 17 18.72 23.19 -3.27
N PRO A 18 18.63 21.93 -3.75
CA PRO A 18 17.82 20.92 -3.10
C PRO A 18 18.21 20.77 -1.62
N SER A 19 17.23 20.91 -0.74
CA SER A 19 17.39 20.59 0.68
C SER A 19 17.90 19.16 0.82
N SER A 20 18.88 18.94 1.70
CA SER A 20 19.57 17.66 1.93
C SER A 20 18.66 16.45 1.73
N VAL A 21 18.97 15.61 0.72
CA VAL A 21 18.26 14.36 0.47
C VAL A 21 18.27 13.52 1.74
N ASP A 22 17.10 13.01 2.13
CA ASP A 22 16.94 12.24 3.35
C ASP A 22 17.77 10.95 3.30
N GLU A 23 18.54 10.67 4.34
CA GLU A 23 19.29 9.41 4.47
C GLU A 23 18.32 8.20 4.43
N GLU A 24 17.09 8.37 4.92
CA GLU A 24 16.02 7.37 4.84
C GLU A 24 15.52 7.14 3.39
N GLU A 25 15.64 8.13 2.51
CA GLU A 25 15.31 8.04 1.08
C GLU A 25 16.41 7.34 0.29
N LEU A 26 17.67 7.72 0.49
CA LEU A 26 18.82 7.10 -0.17
C LEU A 26 18.89 5.60 0.15
N LEU A 27 18.77 5.22 1.43
CA LEU A 27 18.74 3.81 1.84
C LEU A 27 17.54 3.04 1.27
N GLY A 28 16.36 3.67 1.21
CA GLY A 28 15.18 3.05 0.60
C GLY A 28 15.36 2.79 -0.90
N ASP A 29 15.95 3.75 -1.62
CA ASP A 29 16.25 3.63 -3.05
C ASP A 29 17.36 2.61 -3.33
N GLU A 30 18.39 2.52 -2.48
CA GLU A 30 19.43 1.48 -2.56
C GLU A 30 18.83 0.08 -2.37
N GLU A 31 17.99 -0.12 -1.37
CA GLU A 31 17.30 -1.41 -1.17
C GLU A 31 16.35 -1.75 -2.33
N MET A 32 15.67 -0.75 -2.90
CA MET A 32 14.83 -0.91 -4.09
C MET A 32 15.65 -1.30 -5.33
N MET A 33 16.79 -0.65 -5.56
CA MET A 33 17.72 -0.99 -6.63
C MET A 33 18.37 -2.37 -6.44
N HIS A 34 18.62 -2.79 -5.20
CA HIS A 34 19.09 -4.14 -4.88
C HIS A 34 17.99 -5.19 -5.12
N TYR A 35 16.74 -4.89 -4.82
CA TYR A 35 15.60 -5.72 -5.20
C TYR A 35 15.47 -5.86 -6.74
N ILE A 36 15.53 -4.75 -7.48
CA ILE A 36 15.46 -4.74 -8.95
C ILE A 36 16.56 -5.60 -9.58
N LYS A 37 17.82 -5.42 -9.16
CA LYS A 37 18.96 -6.22 -9.64
C LYS A 37 18.74 -7.71 -9.41
N ARG A 38 18.23 -8.12 -8.25
CA ARG A 38 17.90 -9.53 -7.96
C ARG A 38 16.81 -10.07 -8.90
N GLN A 39 15.76 -9.29 -9.18
CA GLN A 39 14.70 -9.73 -10.10
C GLN A 39 15.18 -9.80 -11.55
N GLN A 40 16.01 -8.85 -12.00
CA GLN A 40 16.59 -8.88 -13.33
C GLN A 40 17.52 -10.10 -13.52
N GLN A 41 18.42 -10.36 -12.56
CA GLN A 41 19.25 -11.57 -12.55
C GLN A 41 18.41 -12.85 -12.57
N LYS A 42 17.33 -12.92 -11.77
CA LYS A 42 16.41 -14.06 -11.74
C LYS A 42 15.72 -14.26 -13.10
N LYS A 43 15.19 -13.21 -13.72
CA LYS A 43 14.56 -13.29 -15.04
C LYS A 43 15.55 -13.68 -16.15
N LEU A 44 16.76 -13.10 -16.16
CA LEU A 44 17.81 -13.46 -17.11
C LEU A 44 18.18 -14.95 -17.01
N ALA A 45 18.28 -15.48 -15.79
CA ALA A 45 18.48 -16.91 -15.55
C ALA A 45 17.30 -17.82 -15.95
N HIS A 46 16.13 -17.24 -16.26
CA HIS A 46 14.97 -17.93 -16.84
C HIS A 46 14.80 -17.63 -18.35
N GLY A 47 15.80 -17.01 -18.99
CA GLY A 47 15.83 -16.78 -20.44
C GLY A 47 15.18 -15.47 -20.93
N ALA A 48 14.86 -14.53 -20.04
CA ALA A 48 14.32 -13.23 -20.46
C ALA A 48 15.35 -12.40 -21.25
N THR A 49 14.87 -11.66 -22.26
CA THR A 49 15.70 -10.78 -23.09
C THR A 49 16.02 -9.46 -22.37
N GLN A 50 17.07 -8.76 -22.83
CA GLN A 50 17.45 -7.45 -22.28
C GLN A 50 16.30 -6.42 -22.38
N GLU A 51 15.53 -6.42 -23.47
CA GLU A 51 14.38 -5.53 -23.65
C GLU A 51 13.25 -5.83 -22.62
N GLU A 52 13.02 -7.10 -22.27
CA GLU A 52 12.07 -7.47 -21.21
C GLU A 52 12.54 -7.07 -19.80
N LEU A 53 13.85 -6.94 -19.59
CA LEU A 53 14.46 -6.48 -18.33
C LEU A 53 14.42 -4.96 -18.18
N GLU A 54 14.53 -4.22 -19.29
CA GLU A 54 14.40 -2.77 -19.36
C GLU A 54 12.93 -2.35 -19.34
N GLY A 55 12.04 -3.09 -20.01
CA GLY A 55 10.60 -2.90 -19.97
C GLY A 55 9.99 -2.97 -18.57
N MET A 56 10.62 -3.66 -17.61
CA MET A 56 10.22 -3.65 -16.20
C MET A 56 10.41 -2.30 -15.49
N LEU A 57 11.31 -1.45 -16.00
CA LEU A 57 11.63 -0.15 -15.42
C LEU A 57 11.14 1.02 -16.27
N ARG A 58 10.65 0.75 -17.48
CA ARG A 58 10.08 1.74 -18.40
C ARG A 58 8.87 2.42 -17.76
N PHE A 59 9.03 3.70 -17.43
CA PHE A 59 7.94 4.60 -17.08
C PHE A 59 7.65 5.53 -18.27
N PRO A 60 6.40 5.97 -18.53
CA PRO A 60 6.12 6.77 -19.72
C PRO A 60 6.80 8.14 -19.67
N GLU A 61 7.66 8.43 -20.64
CA GLU A 61 8.28 9.75 -20.79
C GLU A 61 7.27 10.79 -21.34
N PRO A 62 7.39 12.08 -20.99
CA PRO A 62 6.59 13.14 -21.59
C PRO A 62 6.81 13.28 -23.10
N SER A 63 5.76 13.66 -23.83
CA SER A 63 5.83 14.01 -25.25
C SER A 63 5.71 15.54 -25.41
N PRO A 64 6.01 16.11 -26.60
CA PRO A 64 5.68 17.51 -26.87
C PRO A 64 4.17 17.78 -26.71
N PRO A 65 3.75 18.90 -26.09
CA PRO A 65 2.35 19.33 -26.08
C PRO A 65 1.83 19.62 -27.48
N VAL A 66 0.58 19.24 -27.77
CA VAL A 66 -0.10 19.50 -29.04
C VAL A 66 -0.88 20.82 -28.96
N PRO A 67 -0.80 21.72 -29.95
CA PRO A 67 -1.62 22.93 -29.97
C PRO A 67 -3.11 22.60 -30.24
N PRO A 68 -4.07 23.27 -29.58
CA PRO A 68 -5.49 22.99 -29.75
C PRO A 68 -5.99 23.38 -31.15
N SER A 69 -6.74 22.48 -31.77
CA SER A 69 -7.57 22.74 -32.95
C SER A 69 -9.00 23.11 -32.53
N THR A 70 -9.72 23.88 -33.36
CA THR A 70 -11.16 24.11 -33.15
C THR A 70 -12.00 22.99 -33.78
N PRO A 71 -13.19 22.65 -33.23
CA PRO A 71 -14.11 21.69 -33.85
C PRO A 71 -14.44 22.03 -35.30
N ALA A 72 -14.59 23.33 -35.60
CA ALA A 72 -14.89 23.81 -36.94
C ALA A 72 -13.73 23.63 -37.94
N ALA A 73 -12.48 23.53 -37.48
CA ALA A 73 -11.34 23.19 -38.33
C ALA A 73 -11.33 21.68 -38.63
N ILE A 74 -11.47 20.83 -37.59
CA ILE A 74 -11.52 19.37 -37.73
C ILE A 74 -12.69 18.94 -38.63
N LEU A 75 -13.88 19.52 -38.45
CA LEU A 75 -15.07 19.21 -39.23
C LEU A 75 -15.03 19.71 -40.69
N LYS A 76 -14.05 20.55 -41.05
CA LYS A 76 -13.78 21.01 -42.42
C LYS A 76 -12.55 20.34 -43.05
N SER A 77 -11.71 19.65 -42.27
CA SER A 77 -10.54 18.92 -42.76
C SER A 77 -10.90 17.48 -43.16
N SER A 78 -9.94 16.77 -43.77
CA SER A 78 -10.05 15.34 -44.07
C SER A 78 -10.26 14.48 -42.81
N GLN A 79 -9.90 14.97 -41.62
CA GLN A 79 -10.10 14.28 -40.34
C GLN A 79 -11.59 14.10 -40.00
N ARG A 80 -12.51 14.86 -40.62
CA ARG A 80 -13.96 14.64 -40.52
C ARG A 80 -14.37 13.18 -40.80
N HIS A 81 -13.66 12.51 -41.71
CA HIS A 81 -13.92 11.11 -42.08
C HIS A 81 -13.50 10.10 -40.99
N GLN A 82 -12.63 10.49 -40.06
CA GLN A 82 -12.16 9.68 -38.92
C GLN A 82 -13.10 9.79 -37.70
N LEU A 83 -14.07 10.71 -37.74
CA LEU A 83 -15.11 10.88 -36.72
C LEU A 83 -16.38 10.11 -37.10
N SER A 84 -17.00 9.44 -36.13
CA SER A 84 -18.36 8.88 -36.24
C SER A 84 -19.44 9.97 -36.30
N ASP A 85 -20.66 9.63 -36.73
CA ASP A 85 -21.77 10.59 -36.81
C ASP A 85 -22.30 11.09 -35.46
N TYR A 86 -21.96 10.40 -34.37
CA TYR A 86 -22.15 10.91 -33.01
C TYR A 86 -21.09 11.96 -32.67
N GLU A 87 -19.82 11.65 -32.90
CA GLU A 87 -18.69 12.55 -32.65
C GLU A 87 -18.75 13.83 -33.48
N ARG A 88 -19.26 13.77 -34.72
CA ARG A 88 -19.48 14.94 -35.58
C ARG A 88 -20.46 15.96 -34.96
N LYS A 89 -21.26 15.57 -33.97
CA LYS A 89 -22.12 16.43 -33.16
C LYS A 89 -21.49 16.73 -31.79
N GLU A 90 -21.01 15.69 -31.10
CA GLU A 90 -20.39 15.77 -29.76
C GLU A 90 -19.20 16.76 -29.73
N ILE A 91 -18.35 16.76 -30.76
CA ILE A 91 -17.15 17.61 -30.85
C ILE A 91 -17.47 19.12 -30.78
N LEU A 92 -18.68 19.54 -31.14
CA LEU A 92 -19.10 20.95 -31.07
C LEU A 92 -19.24 21.45 -29.61
N ASN A 93 -19.37 20.54 -28.64
CA ASN A 93 -19.44 20.87 -27.22
C ASN A 93 -18.06 21.13 -26.58
N PHE A 94 -16.96 20.86 -27.29
CA PHE A 94 -15.59 20.97 -26.79
C PHE A 94 -14.87 22.14 -27.47
N PRO A 95 -14.51 23.23 -26.78
CA PRO A 95 -13.96 24.43 -27.43
C PRO A 95 -12.56 24.20 -28.04
N SER A 96 -11.82 23.21 -27.52
CA SER A 96 -10.46 22.85 -27.92
C SER A 96 -10.37 21.34 -28.15
N VAL A 97 -9.78 20.94 -29.28
CA VAL A 97 -9.56 19.55 -29.69
C VAL A 97 -8.05 19.31 -29.83
N TYR A 98 -7.51 18.36 -29.09
CA TYR A 98 -6.10 17.97 -29.11
C TYR A 98 -5.91 16.57 -29.73
N TYR A 99 -6.87 15.66 -29.50
CA TYR A 99 -6.82 14.28 -29.96
C TYR A 99 -8.20 13.77 -30.36
N ILE A 100 -8.28 12.97 -31.44
CA ILE A 100 -9.55 12.49 -32.02
C ILE A 100 -9.64 10.96 -32.17
N GLY A 101 -8.63 10.20 -31.72
CA GLY A 101 -8.64 8.73 -31.84
C GLY A 101 -8.67 8.21 -33.28
N ALA A 102 -7.98 8.90 -34.19
CA ALA A 102 -8.08 8.71 -35.64
C ALA A 102 -7.81 7.28 -36.14
N ASN A 103 -7.03 6.50 -35.39
CA ASN A 103 -6.59 5.15 -35.75
C ASN A 103 -7.27 4.06 -34.88
N SER A 104 -8.33 4.39 -34.13
CA SER A 104 -8.99 3.47 -33.20
C SER A 104 -10.23 2.80 -33.80
N GLU A 105 -10.53 1.58 -33.34
CA GLU A 105 -11.77 0.87 -33.66
C GLU A 105 -12.95 1.43 -32.86
N LYS A 106 -13.31 2.69 -33.16
CA LYS A 106 -14.38 3.44 -32.50
C LYS A 106 -15.69 2.66 -32.46
N LYS A 107 -16.31 2.57 -31.28
CA LYS A 107 -17.63 1.94 -31.15
C LYS A 107 -18.70 2.83 -31.79
N PRO A 108 -19.52 2.29 -32.72
CA PRO A 108 -20.61 3.05 -33.32
C PRO A 108 -21.71 3.25 -32.28
N ALA A 109 -21.89 4.49 -31.83
CA ALA A 109 -23.10 4.86 -31.12
C ALA A 109 -24.33 4.77 -32.03
N HIS A 110 -25.47 4.42 -31.46
CA HIS A 110 -26.78 4.39 -32.12
C HIS A 110 -27.67 5.50 -31.53
N PRO A 111 -27.73 6.70 -32.15
CA PRO A 111 -28.52 7.82 -31.63
C PRO A 111 -30.00 7.47 -31.42
N ASP A 112 -30.55 6.60 -32.27
CA ASP A 112 -31.95 6.15 -32.23
C ASP A 112 -32.22 5.08 -31.15
N LYS A 113 -31.19 4.65 -30.41
CA LYS A 113 -31.26 3.61 -29.37
C LYS A 113 -30.54 4.07 -28.09
N PRO A 114 -31.15 4.92 -27.24
CA PRO A 114 -30.53 5.43 -26.02
C PRO A 114 -30.24 4.37 -24.94
N THR A 115 -30.64 3.12 -25.16
CA THR A 115 -30.27 1.94 -24.34
C THR A 115 -28.75 1.86 -24.15
N ASN A 116 -28.31 1.66 -22.91
CA ASN A 116 -26.90 1.57 -22.54
C ASN A 116 -26.05 2.72 -23.11
N ASN A 117 -26.49 3.97 -22.87
CA ASN A 117 -25.75 5.18 -23.27
C ASN A 117 -25.43 5.20 -24.77
N PHE A 118 -26.47 5.03 -25.60
CA PHE A 118 -26.36 4.91 -27.06
C PHE A 118 -25.46 3.75 -27.56
N GLY A 119 -25.09 2.80 -26.71
CA GLY A 119 -24.14 1.73 -26.99
C GLY A 119 -22.72 1.95 -26.46
N TYR A 120 -22.48 3.01 -25.67
CA TYR A 120 -21.19 3.25 -25.00
C TYR A 120 -21.03 2.50 -23.67
N ASP A 121 -22.10 2.02 -23.04
CA ASP A 121 -22.05 1.31 -21.75
C ASP A 121 -22.27 -0.21 -21.89
N ASP A 122 -21.73 -1.00 -20.95
CA ASP A 122 -22.23 -2.35 -20.69
C ASP A 122 -23.56 -2.33 -19.90
N GLU A 123 -24.20 -3.49 -19.72
CA GLU A 123 -25.44 -3.62 -18.93
C GLU A 123 -25.29 -3.12 -17.47
N ARG A 124 -24.06 -3.15 -16.95
CA ARG A 124 -23.70 -2.74 -15.59
C ARG A 124 -23.45 -1.23 -15.52
N GLY A 125 -23.36 -0.52 -16.64
CA GLY A 125 -23.05 0.91 -16.76
C GLY A 125 -21.55 1.23 -16.72
N ASP A 126 -20.67 0.27 -17.01
CA ASP A 126 -19.24 0.53 -17.21
C ASP A 126 -18.98 0.96 -18.67
N TYR A 127 -18.22 2.05 -18.86
CA TYR A 127 -17.84 2.55 -20.18
C TYR A 127 -17.09 1.49 -20.99
N LEU A 128 -17.44 1.33 -22.26
CA LEU A 128 -16.84 0.35 -23.15
C LEU A 128 -15.53 0.88 -23.76
N ILE A 129 -14.45 0.74 -23.00
CA ILE A 129 -13.08 1.16 -23.36
C ILE A 129 -12.67 0.67 -24.75
N VAL A 130 -12.06 1.56 -25.52
CA VAL A 130 -11.34 1.28 -26.78
C VAL A 130 -9.95 1.89 -26.65
N ASN A 131 -8.89 1.11 -26.89
CA ASN A 131 -7.52 1.63 -26.87
C ASN A 131 -7.29 2.51 -28.12
N HIS A 132 -6.49 3.55 -27.95
CA HIS A 132 -6.24 4.64 -28.90
C HIS A 132 -7.47 5.50 -29.28
N ASP A 133 -8.64 5.32 -28.64
CA ASP A 133 -9.74 6.27 -28.76
C ASP A 133 -9.57 7.45 -27.78
N HIS A 134 -10.36 8.51 -27.97
CA HIS A 134 -10.28 9.74 -27.18
C HIS A 134 -11.22 9.74 -25.96
N LEU A 135 -10.79 10.44 -24.90
CA LEU A 135 -11.68 10.99 -23.88
C LEU A 135 -11.64 12.52 -23.97
N ALA A 136 -12.81 13.15 -23.98
CA ALA A 136 -12.98 14.61 -24.02
C ALA A 136 -12.14 15.35 -25.09
N TYR A 137 -11.91 14.71 -26.24
CA TYR A 137 -11.05 15.19 -27.34
C TYR A 137 -9.63 15.63 -26.94
N ARG A 138 -9.11 15.10 -25.83
CA ARG A 138 -7.82 15.52 -25.25
C ARG A 138 -6.93 14.35 -24.83
N TYR A 139 -7.50 13.33 -24.22
CA TYR A 139 -6.75 12.19 -23.70
C TYR A 139 -6.86 11.01 -24.65
N GLU A 140 -5.73 10.41 -25.02
CA GLU A 140 -5.68 9.12 -25.71
C GLU A 140 -5.67 7.99 -24.68
N VAL A 141 -6.50 6.96 -24.85
CA VAL A 141 -6.45 5.74 -24.03
C VAL A 141 -5.29 4.86 -24.46
N ILE A 142 -4.33 4.61 -23.58
CA ILE A 142 -3.18 3.73 -23.86
C ILE A 142 -3.47 2.31 -23.38
N ASP A 143 -3.89 2.14 -22.12
CA ASP A 143 -4.17 0.84 -21.52
C ASP A 143 -5.11 0.93 -20.29
N THR A 144 -5.66 -0.20 -19.84
CA THR A 144 -6.45 -0.29 -18.59
C THR A 144 -5.56 -0.66 -17.40
N LEU A 145 -5.36 0.27 -16.47
CA LEU A 145 -4.64 0.04 -15.21
C LEU A 145 -5.43 -0.80 -14.20
N GLY A 146 -6.77 -0.75 -14.22
CA GLY A 146 -7.60 -1.56 -13.34
C GLY A 146 -9.10 -1.44 -13.58
N LYS A 147 -9.86 -2.43 -13.08
CA LYS A 147 -11.34 -2.47 -13.14
C LYS A 147 -11.88 -2.90 -11.79
N GLY A 148 -13.01 -2.34 -11.34
CA GLY A 148 -13.54 -2.63 -10.00
C GLY A 148 -15.01 -2.31 -9.77
N SER A 149 -15.39 -2.17 -8.50
CA SER A 149 -16.74 -1.82 -8.08
C SER A 149 -17.16 -0.40 -8.49
N PHE A 150 -16.23 0.56 -8.53
CA PHE A 150 -16.52 1.98 -8.80
C PHE A 150 -16.52 2.35 -10.30
N GLY A 151 -15.91 1.51 -11.14
CA GLY A 151 -15.66 1.80 -12.56
C GLY A 151 -14.32 1.23 -13.01
N GLN A 152 -13.60 1.98 -13.86
CA GLN A 152 -12.34 1.57 -14.48
C GLN A 152 -11.29 2.68 -14.37
N VAL A 153 -10.01 2.31 -14.29
CA VAL A 153 -8.87 3.25 -14.28
C VAL A 153 -8.00 2.95 -15.50
N LEU A 154 -7.66 4.01 -16.25
CA LEU A 154 -6.92 3.94 -17.51
C LEU A 154 -5.59 4.67 -17.40
N ASN A 155 -4.57 4.17 -18.10
CA ASN A 155 -3.38 4.93 -18.48
C ASN A 155 -3.72 5.71 -19.75
N CYS A 156 -3.58 7.02 -19.70
CA CYS A 156 -3.87 7.90 -20.83
C CYS A 156 -2.68 8.84 -21.13
N ARG A 157 -2.56 9.28 -22.38
CA ARG A 157 -1.68 10.39 -22.78
C ARG A 157 -2.52 11.65 -22.91
N ASP A 158 -2.19 12.69 -22.16
CA ASP A 158 -2.81 14.00 -22.29
C ASP A 158 -2.11 14.80 -23.41
N HIS A 159 -2.75 14.90 -24.57
CA HIS A 159 -2.16 15.63 -25.70
C HIS A 159 -2.09 17.15 -25.48
N CYS A 160 -2.79 17.71 -24.48
CA CYS A 160 -2.67 19.14 -24.13
C CYS A 160 -1.39 19.46 -23.34
N THR A 161 -0.88 18.52 -22.54
CA THR A 161 0.30 18.73 -21.67
C THR A 161 1.50 17.89 -22.09
N GLY A 162 1.30 16.86 -22.90
CA GLY A 162 2.32 15.87 -23.24
C GLY A 162 2.52 14.78 -22.19
N GLU A 163 1.90 14.90 -21.01
CA GLU A 163 2.10 14.01 -19.87
C GLU A 163 1.26 12.74 -19.94
N SER A 164 1.73 11.69 -19.27
CA SER A 164 0.93 10.49 -19.01
C SER A 164 0.16 10.60 -17.68
N VAL A 165 -1.13 10.28 -17.70
CA VAL A 165 -2.08 10.51 -16.60
C VAL A 165 -2.90 9.25 -16.31
N ALA A 166 -3.35 9.10 -15.06
CA ALA A 166 -4.31 8.08 -14.67
C ALA A 166 -5.73 8.66 -14.69
N ILE A 167 -6.65 8.08 -15.46
CA ILE A 167 -8.05 8.53 -15.55
C ILE A 167 -8.99 7.47 -14.98
N LYS A 168 -9.67 7.82 -13.88
CA LYS A 168 -10.71 7.00 -13.24
C LYS A 168 -12.07 7.37 -13.84
N ILE A 169 -12.60 6.49 -14.70
CA ILE A 169 -13.95 6.60 -15.27
C ILE A 169 -14.93 5.93 -14.31
N ILE A 170 -15.83 6.72 -13.73
CA ILE A 170 -16.83 6.27 -12.75
C ILE A 170 -18.01 5.60 -13.46
N ARG A 171 -18.45 4.44 -12.96
CA ARG A 171 -19.61 3.70 -13.50
C ARG A 171 -20.86 4.57 -13.53
N ASN A 172 -21.59 4.56 -14.65
CA ASN A 172 -22.81 5.32 -14.91
C ASN A 172 -24.01 4.78 -14.10
N LYS A 173 -23.99 4.97 -12.77
CA LYS A 173 -25.12 4.78 -11.85
C LYS A 173 -25.03 5.81 -10.72
N LYS A 174 -26.18 6.41 -10.36
CA LYS A 174 -26.30 7.52 -9.38
C LYS A 174 -25.53 7.33 -8.05
N ARG A 175 -25.44 6.08 -7.53
CA ARG A 175 -24.68 5.79 -6.30
C ARG A 175 -23.17 6.02 -6.45
N PHE A 176 -22.56 5.57 -7.55
CA PHE A 176 -21.13 5.72 -7.78
C PHE A 176 -20.78 7.16 -8.14
N HIS A 177 -21.65 7.83 -8.91
CA HIS A 177 -21.57 9.27 -9.17
C HIS A 177 -21.56 10.10 -7.88
N HIS A 178 -22.53 9.92 -6.98
CA HIS A 178 -22.58 10.64 -5.70
C HIS A 178 -21.34 10.37 -4.83
N GLN A 179 -20.86 9.11 -4.79
CA GLN A 179 -19.63 8.76 -4.08
C GLN A 179 -18.39 9.45 -4.67
N ALA A 180 -18.30 9.53 -6.00
CA ALA A 180 -17.20 10.20 -6.69
C ALA A 180 -17.18 11.72 -6.46
N LEU A 181 -18.33 12.36 -6.22
CA LEU A 181 -18.36 13.77 -5.80
C LEU A 181 -17.75 13.97 -4.40
N VAL A 182 -17.91 13.00 -3.49
CA VAL A 182 -17.23 13.00 -2.18
C VAL A 182 -15.73 12.77 -2.34
N GLU A 183 -15.33 11.85 -3.23
CA GLU A 183 -13.92 11.64 -3.60
C GLU A 183 -13.27 12.92 -4.16
N ILE A 184 -13.92 13.60 -5.10
CA ILE A 184 -13.47 14.89 -5.66
C ILE A 184 -13.35 15.97 -4.58
N LYS A 185 -14.36 16.10 -3.69
CA LYS A 185 -14.34 17.01 -2.53
C LYS A 185 -13.13 16.73 -1.62
N ILE A 186 -12.75 15.46 -1.44
CA ILE A 186 -11.59 15.07 -0.63
C ILE A 186 -10.27 15.36 -1.38
N LEU A 187 -10.16 14.98 -2.64
CA LEU A 187 -8.95 15.15 -3.46
C LEU A 187 -8.59 16.62 -3.72
N ASP A 188 -9.58 17.47 -3.99
CA ASP A 188 -9.39 18.92 -4.16
C ASP A 188 -8.88 19.59 -2.86
N ASN A 189 -9.41 19.17 -1.70
CA ASN A 189 -8.92 19.63 -0.41
C ASN A 189 -7.49 19.12 -0.11
N LEU A 190 -7.22 17.84 -0.34
CA LEU A 190 -5.88 17.26 -0.15
C LEU A 190 -4.82 17.96 -1.02
N ARG A 191 -5.15 18.27 -2.28
CA ARG A 191 -4.30 19.07 -3.18
C ARG A 191 -4.00 20.48 -2.65
N LYS A 192 -4.91 21.08 -1.88
CA LYS A 192 -4.73 22.41 -1.26
C LYS A 192 -3.93 22.34 0.04
N TRP A 193 -4.06 21.25 0.80
CA TRP A 193 -3.37 21.07 2.08
C TRP A 193 -1.97 20.44 1.95
N ASP A 194 -1.69 19.71 0.87
CA ASP A 194 -0.37 19.14 0.56
C ASP A 194 0.26 19.75 -0.70
N ALA A 195 0.23 21.09 -0.81
CA ALA A 195 0.78 21.82 -1.96
C ALA A 195 2.29 21.55 -2.20
N ASP A 196 3.03 21.20 -1.15
CA ASP A 196 4.45 20.82 -1.18
C ASP A 196 4.69 19.32 -1.49
N GLU A 197 3.63 18.51 -1.64
CA GLU A 197 3.66 17.04 -1.81
C GLU A 197 4.43 16.25 -0.72
N LYS A 198 4.38 16.74 0.53
CA LYS A 198 5.08 16.20 1.72
C LYS A 198 4.30 15.10 2.45
N HIS A 199 3.04 14.88 2.13
CA HIS A 199 2.17 13.92 2.81
C HIS A 199 1.78 12.73 1.91
N HIS A 200 2.42 12.57 0.75
CA HIS A 200 2.37 11.34 -0.04
C HIS A 200 0.94 10.91 -0.43
N VAL A 201 0.10 11.85 -0.85
CA VAL A 201 -1.26 11.59 -1.37
C VAL A 201 -1.33 11.80 -2.89
N ILE A 202 -2.23 11.07 -3.56
CA ILE A 202 -2.49 11.22 -5.00
C ILE A 202 -2.98 12.62 -5.37
N LYS A 203 -2.40 13.19 -6.43
CA LYS A 203 -2.73 14.52 -6.96
C LYS A 203 -3.76 14.41 -8.08
N MET A 204 -4.98 14.84 -7.81
CA MET A 204 -6.00 15.07 -8.86
C MET A 204 -5.63 16.32 -9.67
N THR A 205 -5.50 16.17 -10.98
CA THR A 205 -5.25 17.29 -11.91
C THR A 205 -6.53 18.04 -12.23
N GLU A 206 -7.60 17.31 -12.57
CA GLU A 206 -8.92 17.83 -12.92
C GLU A 206 -9.99 16.73 -12.87
N HIS A 207 -11.25 17.11 -13.04
CA HIS A 207 -12.37 16.19 -13.28
C HIS A 207 -13.30 16.77 -14.36
N PHE A 208 -13.95 15.91 -15.13
CA PHE A 208 -14.81 16.30 -16.24
C PHE A 208 -15.91 15.26 -16.49
N TYR A 209 -16.91 15.61 -17.29
CA TYR A 209 -17.91 14.67 -17.79
C TYR A 209 -17.64 14.32 -19.24
N PHE A 210 -17.81 13.06 -19.61
CA PHE A 210 -17.69 12.58 -20.98
C PHE A 210 -18.62 11.38 -21.19
N ARG A 211 -19.53 11.46 -22.18
CA ARG A 211 -20.53 10.42 -22.50
C ARG A 211 -21.23 9.89 -21.25
N ASP A 212 -21.89 10.77 -20.49
CA ASP A 212 -22.55 10.53 -19.19
C ASP A 212 -21.69 9.99 -18.02
N HIS A 213 -20.42 9.65 -18.24
CA HIS A 213 -19.50 9.30 -17.17
C HIS A 213 -18.86 10.54 -16.53
N LEU A 214 -18.68 10.47 -15.20
CA LEU A 214 -17.78 11.35 -14.47
C LEU A 214 -16.36 10.75 -14.52
N CYS A 215 -15.40 11.54 -14.96
CA CYS A 215 -13.99 11.17 -15.09
C CYS A 215 -13.14 11.99 -14.13
N ILE A 216 -12.25 11.35 -13.40
CA ILE A 216 -11.27 11.99 -12.50
C ILE A 216 -9.88 11.73 -13.05
N ALA A 217 -9.14 12.79 -13.39
CA ALA A 217 -7.76 12.72 -13.88
C ALA A 217 -6.77 12.98 -12.74
N MET A 218 -5.69 12.19 -12.72
CA MET A 218 -4.66 12.17 -11.68
C MET A 218 -3.28 12.00 -12.31
N GLU A 219 -2.23 12.31 -11.55
CA GLU A 219 -0.85 11.90 -11.92
C GLU A 219 -0.79 10.39 -12.18
N LEU A 220 -0.02 9.96 -13.19
CA LEU A 220 0.29 8.53 -13.34
C LEU A 220 1.30 8.11 -12.27
N LEU A 221 1.11 6.93 -11.69
CA LEU A 221 2.03 6.29 -10.76
C LEU A 221 2.44 4.91 -11.28
N SER A 222 3.44 4.30 -10.64
CA SER A 222 3.93 2.95 -10.92
C SER A 222 3.12 1.89 -10.14
N ILE A 223 3.65 0.66 -10.06
CA ILE A 223 2.96 -0.49 -9.46
C ILE A 223 2.59 -0.26 -7.98
N ASN A 224 1.53 -0.94 -7.55
CA ASN A 224 1.12 -0.98 -6.16
C ASN A 224 1.98 -1.94 -5.32
N LEU A 225 1.92 -1.81 -3.99
CA LEU A 225 2.73 -2.61 -3.08
C LEU A 225 2.34 -4.10 -3.08
N TYR A 226 1.12 -4.49 -3.46
CA TYR A 226 0.76 -5.91 -3.63
C TYR A 226 1.49 -6.56 -4.81
N GLU A 227 1.49 -5.89 -5.97
CA GLU A 227 2.26 -6.33 -7.13
C GLU A 227 3.77 -6.31 -6.86
N LEU A 228 4.26 -5.40 -6.01
CA LEU A 228 5.65 -5.42 -5.53
C LEU A 228 5.95 -6.66 -4.65
N ILE A 229 5.08 -7.02 -3.69
CA ILE A 229 5.21 -8.25 -2.86
C ILE A 229 5.23 -9.50 -3.76
N LYS A 230 4.31 -9.56 -4.73
CA LYS A 230 4.14 -10.66 -5.69
C LYS A 230 5.35 -10.78 -6.63
N ALA A 231 5.87 -9.67 -7.15
CA ALA A 231 7.09 -9.65 -7.96
C ALA A 231 8.34 -10.04 -7.14
N ASN A 232 8.36 -9.73 -5.84
CA ASN A 232 9.34 -10.25 -4.88
C ASN A 232 9.08 -11.72 -4.47
N GLY A 233 8.11 -12.40 -5.08
CA GLY A 233 7.84 -13.82 -4.87
C GLY A 233 7.32 -14.16 -3.47
N PHE A 234 6.66 -13.22 -2.80
CA PHE A 234 6.12 -13.38 -1.43
C PHE A 234 7.18 -13.74 -0.36
N VAL A 235 8.44 -13.34 -0.59
CA VAL A 235 9.55 -13.54 0.37
C VAL A 235 9.51 -12.53 1.53
N GLY A 236 8.92 -11.35 1.30
CA GLY A 236 8.92 -10.23 2.24
C GLY A 236 10.09 -9.25 2.03
N PHE A 237 10.03 -8.10 2.72
CA PHE A 237 10.98 -7.00 2.59
C PHE A 237 11.78 -6.73 3.87
N THR A 238 12.94 -6.09 3.68
CA THR A 238 13.81 -5.57 4.73
C THR A 238 13.12 -4.52 5.60
N THR A 239 13.45 -4.48 6.89
CA THR A 239 12.85 -3.52 7.84
C THR A 239 13.22 -2.06 7.55
N ALA A 240 14.28 -1.79 6.76
CA ALA A 240 14.63 -0.45 6.31
C ALA A 240 13.70 0.07 5.20
N LEU A 241 13.49 -0.67 4.11
CA LEU A 241 12.48 -0.33 3.10
C LEU A 241 11.06 -0.26 3.70
N ILE A 242 10.71 -1.17 4.62
CA ILE A 242 9.43 -1.13 5.35
C ILE A 242 9.32 0.13 6.22
N ARG A 243 10.39 0.54 6.91
CA ARG A 243 10.45 1.82 7.64
C ARG A 243 10.21 3.01 6.69
N ARG A 244 10.90 3.06 5.55
CA ARG A 244 10.71 4.12 4.53
C ARG A 244 9.29 4.17 3.98
N PHE A 245 8.64 3.03 3.73
CA PHE A 245 7.20 3.01 3.38
C PHE A 245 6.30 3.44 4.57
N THR A 246 6.63 3.05 5.80
CA THR A 246 5.89 3.41 7.02
C THR A 246 5.90 4.92 7.25
N THR A 247 7.05 5.56 7.19
CA THR A 247 7.22 7.02 7.38
C THR A 247 6.36 7.81 6.40
N GLN A 248 6.33 7.40 5.12
CA GLN A 248 5.54 8.06 4.08
C GLN A 248 4.03 7.87 4.29
N MET A 249 3.57 6.64 4.56
CA MET A 249 2.15 6.38 4.86
C MET A 249 1.67 7.09 6.14
N LEU A 250 2.53 7.21 7.15
CA LEU A 250 2.23 7.95 8.37
C LEU A 250 2.10 9.46 8.15
N ALA A 251 2.82 10.03 7.18
CA ALA A 251 2.63 11.42 6.77
C ALA A 251 1.21 11.61 6.19
N SER A 252 0.79 10.72 5.27
CA SER A 252 -0.57 10.72 4.70
C SER A 252 -1.66 10.60 5.78
N LEU A 253 -1.48 9.67 6.72
CA LEU A 253 -2.40 9.46 7.84
C LEU A 253 -2.37 10.61 8.85
N SER A 254 -1.24 11.33 8.99
CA SER A 254 -1.17 12.53 9.82
C SER A 254 -1.97 13.70 9.21
N LEU A 255 -1.88 13.90 7.89
CA LEU A 255 -2.67 14.90 7.17
C LEU A 255 -4.16 14.59 7.24
N MET A 256 -4.56 13.38 6.86
CA MET A 256 -5.95 12.92 6.95
C MET A 256 -6.50 13.09 8.38
N ARG A 257 -5.70 12.73 9.40
CA ARG A 257 -6.07 12.92 10.80
C ARG A 257 -6.25 14.39 11.20
N HIS A 258 -5.41 15.29 10.71
CA HIS A 258 -5.55 16.73 11.00
C HIS A 258 -6.91 17.26 10.50
N HIS A 259 -7.32 16.86 9.29
CA HIS A 259 -8.57 17.28 8.66
C HIS A 259 -9.77 16.34 8.91
N ARG A 260 -9.62 15.37 9.83
CA ARG A 260 -10.65 14.37 10.20
C ARG A 260 -11.22 13.58 9.01
N ILE A 261 -10.38 13.25 8.03
CA ILE A 261 -10.67 12.28 6.97
C ILE A 261 -10.35 10.88 7.47
N VAL A 262 -11.20 9.91 7.12
CA VAL A 262 -10.95 8.47 7.29
C VAL A 262 -10.78 7.88 5.88
N HIS A 263 -9.70 7.14 5.64
CA HIS A 263 -9.41 6.59 4.31
C HIS A 263 -10.39 5.47 3.94
N CYS A 264 -10.77 4.65 4.92
CA CYS A 264 -11.78 3.59 4.84
C CYS A 264 -11.46 2.40 3.91
N ASP A 265 -10.41 2.45 3.07
CA ASP A 265 -9.91 1.27 2.33
C ASP A 265 -8.39 1.31 2.09
N LEU A 266 -7.61 1.50 3.16
CA LEU A 266 -6.14 1.43 3.08
C LEU A 266 -5.69 -0.05 2.98
N LYS A 267 -4.89 -0.36 1.96
CA LYS A 267 -4.41 -1.71 1.62
C LYS A 267 -3.19 -1.62 0.68
N PRO A 268 -2.36 -2.68 0.50
CA PRO A 268 -1.19 -2.63 -0.37
C PRO A 268 -1.52 -2.32 -1.84
N GLU A 269 -2.71 -2.66 -2.32
CA GLU A 269 -3.18 -2.29 -3.67
C GLU A 269 -3.44 -0.77 -3.83
N ASN A 270 -3.75 -0.08 -2.72
CA ASN A 270 -4.05 1.36 -2.68
C ASN A 270 -2.85 2.22 -2.22
N VAL A 271 -1.63 1.65 -2.27
CA VAL A 271 -0.36 2.37 -2.06
C VAL A 271 0.55 2.07 -3.25
N LEU A 272 0.89 3.10 -4.03
CA LEU A 272 1.64 2.96 -5.30
C LEU A 272 3.01 3.62 -5.19
N LEU A 273 4.01 3.02 -5.85
CA LEU A 273 5.32 3.64 -6.06
C LEU A 273 5.18 4.82 -7.03
N ARG A 274 5.90 5.92 -6.80
CA ARG A 274 5.94 7.06 -7.74
C ARG A 274 6.67 6.70 -9.05
N HIS A 275 7.63 5.79 -8.99
CA HIS A 275 8.46 5.39 -10.13
C HIS A 275 8.99 3.96 -9.92
N PRO A 276 9.14 3.10 -10.95
CA PRO A 276 9.56 1.70 -10.78
C PRO A 276 10.90 1.52 -10.04
N ALA A 277 11.82 2.47 -10.20
CA ALA A 277 13.16 2.43 -9.61
C ALA A 277 13.33 3.24 -8.30
N LYS A 278 12.25 3.57 -7.59
CA LYS A 278 12.27 4.46 -6.42
C LYS A 278 11.43 3.94 -5.25
N SER A 279 11.85 4.27 -4.03
CA SER A 279 11.17 3.95 -2.77
C SER A 279 10.05 4.94 -2.38
N ALA A 280 9.89 6.02 -3.15
CA ALA A 280 8.85 7.02 -2.91
C ALA A 280 7.46 6.45 -3.24
N ILE A 281 6.50 6.56 -2.31
CA ILE A 281 5.10 6.12 -2.48
C ILE A 281 4.11 7.28 -2.48
N LYS A 282 2.89 7.00 -2.95
CA LYS A 282 1.67 7.78 -2.69
C LYS A 282 0.48 6.86 -2.37
N VAL A 283 -0.40 7.32 -1.48
CA VAL A 283 -1.69 6.69 -1.13
C VAL A 283 -2.76 7.12 -2.14
N ILE A 284 -3.58 6.17 -2.61
CA ILE A 284 -4.58 6.36 -3.68
C ILE A 284 -5.99 5.86 -3.28
N ASP A 285 -6.96 6.10 -4.17
CA ASP A 285 -8.35 5.59 -4.12
C ASP A 285 -9.15 6.06 -2.88
N PHE A 286 -9.34 7.37 -2.82
CA PHE A 286 -10.21 8.02 -1.84
C PHE A 286 -11.72 7.79 -2.10
N GLY A 287 -12.07 6.90 -3.03
CA GLY A 287 -13.45 6.55 -3.40
C GLY A 287 -14.27 5.90 -2.28
N SER A 288 -13.61 5.32 -1.27
CA SER A 288 -14.27 4.83 -0.05
C SER A 288 -14.20 5.81 1.13
N SER A 289 -13.43 6.90 1.01
CA SER A 289 -13.13 7.81 2.11
C SER A 289 -14.30 8.72 2.47
N CYS A 290 -14.27 9.24 3.70
CA CYS A 290 -15.26 10.19 4.20
C CYS A 290 -14.66 11.10 5.27
N PHE A 291 -15.32 12.23 5.54
CA PHE A 291 -15.08 12.99 6.76
C PHE A 291 -15.71 12.26 7.95
N GLU A 292 -15.09 12.33 9.12
CA GLU A 292 -15.51 11.61 10.35
C GLU A 292 -16.97 11.90 10.78
N HIS A 293 -17.52 13.04 10.35
CA HIS A 293 -18.89 13.47 10.60
C HIS A 293 -19.86 13.20 9.43
N GLU A 294 -19.35 12.80 8.25
CA GLU A 294 -20.13 12.49 7.03
C GLU A 294 -20.10 10.97 6.72
N LYS A 295 -20.19 10.12 7.74
CA LYS A 295 -20.06 8.66 7.61
C LYS A 295 -21.35 7.99 7.10
N ILE A 296 -21.31 7.45 5.88
CA ILE A 296 -22.46 6.84 5.20
C ILE A 296 -22.56 5.31 5.41
N TYR A 297 -21.42 4.59 5.45
CA TYR A 297 -21.40 3.13 5.41
C TYR A 297 -20.84 2.50 6.70
N THR A 298 -21.46 1.43 7.17
CA THR A 298 -20.98 0.62 8.31
C THR A 298 -20.09 -0.55 7.89
N TYR A 299 -20.22 -1.02 6.65
CA TYR A 299 -19.38 -2.08 6.08
C TYR A 299 -18.35 -1.47 5.14
N ILE A 300 -17.12 -1.30 5.64
CA ILE A 300 -15.98 -0.64 4.97
C ILE A 300 -14.70 -1.46 5.15
N GLN A 301 -13.59 -1.01 4.55
CA GLN A 301 -12.27 -1.66 4.50
C GLN A 301 -12.25 -3.02 3.79
N SER A 302 -11.23 -3.27 2.98
CA SER A 302 -10.92 -4.58 2.42
C SER A 302 -10.56 -5.57 3.54
N ARG A 303 -11.12 -6.79 3.46
CA ARG A 303 -11.37 -7.64 4.64
C ARG A 303 -10.12 -7.92 5.51
N PHE A 304 -8.98 -8.21 4.90
CA PHE A 304 -7.75 -8.56 5.64
C PHE A 304 -7.19 -7.39 6.47
N TYR A 305 -7.45 -6.16 6.02
CA TYR A 305 -7.00 -4.90 6.64
C TYR A 305 -8.12 -4.23 7.45
N ARG A 306 -9.27 -4.90 7.62
CA ARG A 306 -10.44 -4.39 8.35
C ARG A 306 -10.25 -4.47 9.86
N SER A 307 -10.59 -3.37 10.52
CA SER A 307 -10.51 -3.19 11.97
C SER A 307 -11.57 -3.99 12.75
N PRO A 308 -11.29 -4.39 13.99
CA PRO A 308 -12.23 -5.17 14.81
C PRO A 308 -13.49 -4.38 15.14
N GLU A 309 -13.40 -3.06 15.37
CA GLU A 309 -14.56 -2.21 15.65
C GLU A 309 -15.55 -2.14 14.47
N VAL A 310 -15.07 -2.16 13.21
CA VAL A 310 -15.92 -2.22 12.01
C VAL A 310 -16.57 -3.60 11.88
N ILE A 311 -15.80 -4.69 12.04
CA ILE A 311 -16.34 -6.07 12.05
C ILE A 311 -17.43 -6.21 13.11
N MET A 312 -17.20 -5.67 14.30
CA MET A 312 -18.11 -5.74 15.44
C MET A 312 -19.22 -4.66 15.42
N GLY A 313 -19.31 -3.83 14.38
CA GLY A 313 -20.38 -2.86 14.18
C GLY A 313 -20.46 -1.78 15.27
N MET A 314 -19.30 -1.26 15.70
CA MET A 314 -19.21 -0.07 16.54
C MET A 314 -19.13 1.20 15.68
N ASN A 315 -19.24 2.38 16.32
CA ASN A 315 -18.86 3.64 15.69
C ASN A 315 -17.34 3.65 15.43
N TYR A 316 -16.92 4.02 14.22
CA TYR A 316 -15.52 4.04 13.78
C TYR A 316 -15.01 5.45 13.50
N HIS A 317 -13.69 5.60 13.41
CA HIS A 317 -12.97 6.86 13.18
C HIS A 317 -11.60 6.57 12.55
N MET A 318 -10.75 7.59 12.41
CA MET A 318 -9.39 7.54 11.81
C MET A 318 -8.46 6.41 12.34
N ALA A 319 -8.76 5.81 13.50
CA ALA A 319 -7.99 4.70 14.04
C ALA A 319 -8.10 3.41 13.20
N ILE A 320 -9.13 3.26 12.35
CA ILE A 320 -9.26 2.08 11.48
C ILE A 320 -8.13 2.00 10.44
N ASP A 321 -7.63 3.14 9.98
CA ASP A 321 -6.58 3.20 8.96
C ASP A 321 -5.20 2.90 9.58
N MET A 322 -5.01 3.22 10.87
CA MET A 322 -3.85 2.77 11.66
C MET A 322 -3.84 1.26 11.91
N TRP A 323 -5.02 0.63 12.00
CA TRP A 323 -5.13 -0.83 12.01
C TRP A 323 -4.76 -1.41 10.65
N SER A 324 -5.28 -0.85 9.56
CA SER A 324 -4.91 -1.26 8.19
C SER A 324 -3.42 -1.14 7.94
N LEU A 325 -2.78 -0.05 8.38
CA LEU A 325 -1.31 0.11 8.36
C LEU A 325 -0.60 -1.05 9.07
N GLY A 326 -1.03 -1.42 10.29
CA GLY A 326 -0.47 -2.57 11.01
C GLY A 326 -0.54 -3.89 10.22
N CYS A 327 -1.66 -4.13 9.52
CA CYS A 327 -1.79 -5.28 8.63
C CYS A 327 -0.89 -5.20 7.39
N ILE A 328 -0.81 -4.03 6.74
CA ILE A 328 0.02 -3.79 5.54
C ILE A 328 1.50 -4.03 5.83
N LEU A 329 2.01 -3.51 6.95
CA LEU A 329 3.42 -3.65 7.33
C LEU A 329 3.78 -5.10 7.68
N ALA A 330 2.86 -5.82 8.35
CA ALA A 330 3.01 -7.25 8.61
C ALA A 330 3.07 -8.08 7.31
N GLU A 331 2.27 -7.71 6.31
CA GLU A 331 2.25 -8.37 5.00
C GLU A 331 3.47 -8.03 4.14
N LEU A 332 3.95 -6.78 4.17
CA LEU A 332 5.22 -6.39 3.56
C LEU A 332 6.41 -7.14 4.16
N TYR A 333 6.42 -7.40 5.48
CA TYR A 333 7.48 -8.15 6.13
C TYR A 333 7.43 -9.65 5.84
N THR A 334 6.23 -10.25 5.86
CA THR A 334 6.08 -11.71 5.78
C THR A 334 5.80 -12.26 4.38
N GLY A 335 5.40 -11.39 3.45
CA GLY A 335 4.86 -11.75 2.14
C GLY A 335 3.39 -12.20 2.13
N PHE A 336 2.69 -12.22 3.28
CA PHE A 336 1.32 -12.74 3.36
C PHE A 336 0.42 -11.94 4.33
N PRO A 337 -0.90 -11.85 4.10
CA PRO A 337 -1.80 -11.16 5.04
C PRO A 337 -1.78 -11.81 6.43
N ILE A 338 -1.53 -11.00 7.46
CA ILE A 338 -1.48 -11.47 8.87
C ILE A 338 -2.83 -12.03 9.36
N PHE A 339 -3.95 -11.49 8.85
CA PHE A 339 -5.30 -11.96 9.16
C PHE A 339 -6.07 -12.34 7.88
N PRO A 340 -5.83 -13.55 7.32
CA PRO A 340 -6.46 -14.00 6.09
C PRO A 340 -7.75 -14.77 6.42
N GLY A 341 -8.85 -14.05 6.70
CA GLY A 341 -10.17 -14.64 6.94
C GLY A 341 -11.04 -14.73 5.67
N GLU A 342 -11.72 -15.86 5.48
CA GLU A 342 -12.63 -16.08 4.34
C GLU A 342 -13.91 -15.22 4.43
N ASN A 343 -14.36 -14.94 5.66
CA ASN A 343 -15.58 -14.19 5.99
C ASN A 343 -15.35 -13.36 7.27
N GLU A 344 -16.34 -12.56 7.71
CA GLU A 344 -16.17 -11.67 8.87
C GLU A 344 -15.94 -12.43 10.19
N GLN A 345 -16.56 -13.59 10.36
CA GLN A 345 -16.45 -14.42 11.56
C GLN A 345 -15.07 -15.11 11.61
N GLU A 346 -14.56 -15.61 10.49
CA GLU A 346 -13.17 -16.08 10.44
C GLU A 346 -12.18 -14.92 10.58
N GLN A 347 -12.46 -13.74 10.00
CA GLN A 347 -11.58 -12.57 10.14
C GLN A 347 -11.37 -12.21 11.62
N LEU A 348 -12.44 -12.14 12.41
CA LEU A 348 -12.31 -11.92 13.85
C LEU A 348 -11.62 -13.11 14.57
N SER A 349 -11.80 -14.33 14.07
CA SER A 349 -11.10 -15.52 14.59
C SER A 349 -9.60 -15.54 14.28
N CYS A 350 -9.17 -14.99 13.14
CA CYS A 350 -7.76 -14.75 12.81
C CYS A 350 -7.15 -13.73 13.77
N ILE A 351 -7.87 -12.65 14.04
CA ILE A 351 -7.45 -11.60 14.98
C ILE A 351 -7.30 -12.18 16.39
N MET A 352 -8.32 -12.91 16.87
CA MET A 352 -8.25 -13.54 18.20
C MET A 352 -7.17 -14.62 18.31
N GLU A 353 -6.82 -15.32 17.23
CA GLU A 353 -5.72 -16.33 17.22
C GLU A 353 -4.38 -15.74 17.70
N VAL A 354 -4.14 -14.44 17.40
CA VAL A 354 -2.88 -13.73 17.66
C VAL A 354 -2.98 -12.72 18.81
N LEU A 355 -4.14 -12.08 18.99
CA LEU A 355 -4.33 -10.97 19.96
C LEU A 355 -5.18 -11.35 21.18
N GLY A 356 -5.50 -12.64 21.36
CA GLY A 356 -6.37 -13.11 22.43
C GLY A 356 -7.84 -12.70 22.26
N VAL A 357 -8.63 -12.85 23.31
CA VAL A 357 -10.03 -12.38 23.33
C VAL A 357 -10.06 -10.92 23.80
N PRO A 358 -10.83 -10.01 23.16
CA PRO A 358 -10.94 -8.63 23.63
C PRO A 358 -11.66 -8.52 24.98
N ASP A 359 -11.34 -7.45 25.71
CA ASP A 359 -11.94 -7.14 27.01
C ASP A 359 -13.48 -7.04 26.94
N LYS A 360 -14.15 -7.41 28.04
CA LYS A 360 -15.63 -7.45 28.11
C LYS A 360 -16.28 -6.12 27.75
N ASP A 361 -15.66 -4.99 28.08
CA ASP A 361 -16.21 -3.66 27.79
C ASP A 361 -16.13 -3.31 26.30
N PHE A 362 -15.07 -3.77 25.61
CA PHE A 362 -14.99 -3.70 24.15
C PHE A 362 -16.06 -4.59 23.50
N VAL A 363 -16.22 -5.83 23.97
CA VAL A 363 -17.31 -6.71 23.49
C VAL A 363 -18.69 -6.10 23.76
N ASN A 364 -18.86 -5.39 24.88
CA ASN A 364 -20.14 -4.78 25.23
C ASN A 364 -20.52 -3.56 24.36
N ARG A 365 -19.55 -2.80 23.84
CA ARG A 365 -19.74 -1.71 22.86
C ARG A 365 -20.26 -2.17 21.49
N SER A 366 -20.23 -3.47 21.19
CA SER A 366 -20.58 -4.02 19.88
C SER A 366 -22.08 -4.27 19.71
N SER A 367 -22.67 -3.67 18.67
CA SER A 367 -24.03 -3.97 18.21
C SER A 367 -24.15 -5.40 17.66
N ARG A 368 -23.07 -5.92 17.03
CA ARG A 368 -23.04 -7.24 16.38
C ARG A 368 -22.58 -8.39 17.29
N LYS A 369 -22.33 -8.16 18.60
CA LYS A 369 -21.63 -9.12 19.48
C LYS A 369 -22.20 -10.55 19.47
N ARG A 370 -23.53 -10.71 19.35
CA ARG A 370 -24.20 -12.03 19.28
C ARG A 370 -23.75 -12.90 18.10
N LEU A 371 -23.24 -12.31 17.01
CA LEU A 371 -22.73 -13.02 15.83
C LEU A 371 -21.37 -13.70 16.10
N PHE A 372 -20.58 -13.16 17.03
CA PHE A 372 -19.20 -13.55 17.29
C PHE A 372 -19.01 -14.21 18.66
N PHE A 373 -19.88 -13.91 19.62
CA PHE A 373 -19.84 -14.39 21.01
C PHE A 373 -21.16 -15.04 21.40
N ASP A 374 -21.10 -15.99 22.33
CA ASP A 374 -22.28 -16.63 22.93
C ASP A 374 -22.80 -15.86 24.17
N SER A 375 -23.78 -16.44 24.88
CA SER A 375 -24.39 -15.86 26.08
C SER A 375 -23.47 -15.80 27.30
N THR A 376 -22.38 -16.59 27.32
CA THR A 376 -21.34 -16.54 28.37
C THR A 376 -20.28 -15.49 28.08
N GLY A 377 -20.27 -14.94 26.86
CA GLY A 377 -19.22 -14.06 26.35
C GLY A 377 -18.04 -14.81 25.74
N ALA A 378 -18.12 -16.13 25.57
CA ALA A 378 -17.08 -16.91 24.90
C ALA A 378 -17.15 -16.74 23.36
N PRO A 379 -16.01 -16.71 22.65
CA PRO A 379 -15.99 -16.66 21.20
C PRO A 379 -16.64 -17.89 20.56
N ARG A 380 -17.53 -17.66 19.60
CA ARG A 380 -18.17 -18.74 18.83
C ARG A 380 -17.13 -19.46 17.96
N PRO A 381 -17.16 -20.80 17.89
CA PRO A 381 -16.22 -21.55 17.07
C PRO A 381 -16.49 -21.34 15.58
N VAL A 382 -15.47 -20.92 14.84
CA VAL A 382 -15.49 -20.84 13.37
C VAL A 382 -14.57 -21.92 12.80
N VAL A 383 -15.04 -22.59 11.75
CA VAL A 383 -14.29 -23.55 10.93
C VAL A 383 -14.25 -22.98 9.52
N ASN A 384 -13.07 -22.93 8.92
CA ASN A 384 -12.89 -22.40 7.55
C ASN A 384 -12.98 -23.50 6.48
N SER A 385 -12.88 -23.12 5.20
CA SER A 385 -13.00 -24.03 4.05
C SER A 385 -12.07 -25.24 4.09
N LYS A 386 -10.95 -25.16 4.84
CA LYS A 386 -9.93 -26.20 5.00
C LYS A 386 -10.10 -27.02 6.28
N GLY A 387 -11.27 -26.93 6.94
CA GLY A 387 -11.55 -27.62 8.20
C GLY A 387 -10.81 -27.06 9.41
N ARG A 388 -10.06 -25.96 9.27
CA ARG A 388 -9.25 -25.40 10.37
C ARG A 388 -10.12 -24.60 11.33
N ARG A 389 -10.20 -25.06 12.59
CA ARG A 389 -10.76 -24.30 13.72
C ARG A 389 -9.65 -23.51 14.41
N ARG A 390 -9.72 -22.17 14.37
CA ARG A 390 -8.81 -21.28 15.11
C ARG A 390 -9.20 -21.24 16.59
N ARG A 391 -8.25 -20.92 17.47
CA ARG A 391 -8.45 -20.76 18.92
C ARG A 391 -7.81 -19.44 19.37
N PRO A 392 -8.43 -18.68 20.29
CA PRO A 392 -7.84 -17.42 20.75
C PRO A 392 -6.48 -17.63 21.44
N GLY A 393 -5.54 -16.70 21.23
CA GLY A 393 -4.25 -16.64 21.92
C GLY A 393 -3.27 -17.79 21.66
N THR A 394 -3.52 -18.68 20.68
CA THR A 394 -2.62 -19.80 20.38
C THR A 394 -1.38 -19.42 19.57
N LYS A 395 -1.20 -18.14 19.23
CA LYS A 395 0.02 -17.60 18.63
C LYS A 395 0.36 -16.26 19.26
N THR A 396 1.65 -15.95 19.40
CA THR A 396 2.10 -14.59 19.67
C THR A 396 2.21 -13.78 18.38
N LEU A 397 2.27 -12.45 18.48
CA LEU A 397 2.48 -11.59 17.32
C LEU A 397 3.83 -11.86 16.64
N ALA A 398 4.91 -12.06 17.40
CA ALA A 398 6.22 -12.45 16.87
C ALA A 398 6.16 -13.77 16.09
N GLN A 399 5.42 -14.77 16.56
CA GLN A 399 5.20 -16.05 15.86
C GLN A 399 4.37 -15.89 14.58
N ALA A 400 3.43 -14.94 14.54
CA ALA A 400 2.67 -14.62 13.34
C ALA A 400 3.53 -13.88 12.29
N LEU A 401 4.36 -12.94 12.75
CA LEU A 401 5.30 -12.17 11.93
C LEU A 401 6.55 -12.95 11.53
N ARG A 402 6.89 -14.05 12.21
CA ARG A 402 8.18 -14.77 12.08
C ARG A 402 9.37 -13.78 12.20
N CYS A 403 9.31 -12.92 13.23
CA CYS A 403 10.18 -11.77 13.39
C CYS A 403 10.69 -11.64 14.84
N ASP A 404 12.00 -11.43 14.99
CA ASP A 404 12.68 -11.23 16.27
C ASP A 404 13.11 -9.75 16.49
N ASP A 405 12.77 -8.84 15.56
CA ASP A 405 12.95 -7.38 15.76
C ASP A 405 11.87 -6.88 16.73
N GLU A 406 12.21 -6.84 18.03
CA GLU A 406 11.30 -6.40 19.09
C GLU A 406 10.69 -5.01 18.82
N LEU A 407 11.43 -4.09 18.21
CA LEU A 407 10.94 -2.73 17.93
C LEU A 407 9.87 -2.75 16.82
N PHE A 408 10.07 -3.57 15.79
CA PHE A 408 9.07 -3.79 14.75
C PHE A 408 7.83 -4.50 15.30
N VAL A 409 8.01 -5.59 16.05
CA VAL A 409 6.89 -6.34 16.67
C VAL A 409 6.07 -5.43 17.59
N ASP A 410 6.71 -4.59 18.40
CA ASP A 410 6.08 -3.60 19.28
C ASP A 410 5.35 -2.48 18.49
N PHE A 411 5.93 -1.99 17.38
CA PHE A 411 5.24 -1.05 16.48
C PHE A 411 3.94 -1.66 15.93
N ILE A 412 3.99 -2.90 15.42
CA ILE A 412 2.82 -3.60 14.90
C ILE A 412 1.80 -3.86 16.02
N ALA A 413 2.23 -4.25 17.22
CA ALA A 413 1.33 -4.44 18.37
C ALA A 413 0.55 -3.17 18.72
N LYS A 414 1.22 -2.00 18.66
CA LYS A 414 0.63 -0.68 18.93
C LYS A 414 -0.33 -0.21 17.82
N CYS A 415 -0.13 -0.65 16.58
CA CYS A 415 -1.09 -0.49 15.48
C CYS A 415 -2.29 -1.44 15.60
N LEU A 416 -2.10 -2.66 16.10
CA LEU A 416 -3.13 -3.70 16.20
C LEU A 416 -3.82 -3.76 17.59
N VAL A 417 -3.88 -2.64 18.31
CA VAL A 417 -4.63 -2.57 19.59
C VAL A 417 -6.14 -2.69 19.32
N TRP A 418 -6.81 -3.57 20.07
CA TRP A 418 -8.26 -3.79 20.02
C TRP A 418 -9.07 -2.50 20.13
N ASP A 419 -8.91 -1.76 21.23
CA ASP A 419 -9.64 -0.51 21.47
C ASP A 419 -9.04 0.66 20.65
N PRO A 420 -9.79 1.26 19.70
CA PRO A 420 -9.25 2.28 18.80
C PRO A 420 -8.84 3.59 19.47
N GLU A 421 -9.29 3.88 20.69
CA GLU A 421 -8.82 5.05 21.44
C GLU A 421 -7.42 4.88 22.05
N ARG A 422 -7.07 3.63 22.39
CA ARG A 422 -5.76 3.22 22.89
C ARG A 422 -4.76 2.90 21.78
N ARG A 423 -5.22 2.70 20.55
CA ARG A 423 -4.40 2.44 19.36
C ARG A 423 -3.50 3.63 19.03
N ILE A 424 -2.29 3.35 18.55
CA ILE A 424 -1.30 4.40 18.28
C ILE A 424 -1.78 5.37 17.20
N LYS A 425 -1.61 6.66 17.45
CA LYS A 425 -2.03 7.77 16.58
C LYS A 425 -0.84 8.17 15.68
N PRO A 426 -1.04 8.58 14.41
CA PRO A 426 0.05 8.82 13.44
C PRO A 426 1.22 9.66 13.97
N GLN A 427 0.92 10.74 14.70
CA GLN A 427 1.92 11.65 15.27
C GLN A 427 2.79 11.01 16.37
N ASN A 428 2.27 9.97 17.04
CA ASN A 428 3.01 9.19 18.03
C ASN A 428 3.77 8.04 17.34
N ALA A 429 3.19 7.44 16.30
CA ALA A 429 3.85 6.41 15.49
C ALA A 429 5.11 6.96 14.80
N MET A 430 5.08 8.19 14.29
CA MET A 430 6.24 8.92 13.73
C MET A 430 7.40 9.14 14.73
N ARG A 431 7.17 8.91 16.03
CA ARG A 431 8.16 9.04 17.11
C ARG A 431 8.54 7.68 17.72
N HIS A 432 8.10 6.58 17.12
CA HIS A 432 8.32 5.24 17.66
C HIS A 432 9.79 4.79 17.50
N PRO A 433 10.38 4.08 18.50
CA PRO A 433 11.74 3.54 18.40
C PRO A 433 12.06 2.81 17.10
N PHE A 434 11.11 2.02 16.56
CA PHE A 434 11.26 1.35 15.26
C PHE A 434 11.63 2.29 14.09
N LEU A 435 11.04 3.49 14.04
CA LEU A 435 11.30 4.48 13.00
C LEU A 435 12.53 5.33 13.36
N THR A 436 12.64 5.78 14.61
CA THR A 436 13.75 6.64 15.04
C THR A 436 15.09 5.91 15.07
N ALA A 437 15.13 4.60 15.29
CA ALA A 437 16.36 3.81 15.28
C ALA A 437 16.98 3.66 13.88
N GLY A 438 16.18 3.78 12.80
CA GLY A 438 16.72 3.83 11.44
C GLY A 438 17.42 5.15 11.14
N ARG A 439 17.04 6.22 11.84
CA ARG A 439 17.70 7.53 11.78
C ARG A 439 18.89 7.49 12.73
N ARG A 440 20.06 7.09 12.21
CA ARG A 440 21.31 7.21 12.97
C ARG A 440 21.39 8.61 13.57
N ALA A 441 21.61 8.68 14.89
CA ALA A 441 21.83 9.95 15.54
C ALA A 441 22.97 10.67 14.80
N LYS A 442 22.71 11.90 14.33
CA LYS A 442 23.74 12.74 13.73
C LYS A 442 24.87 12.86 14.74
N ILE A 443 25.98 12.16 14.49
CA ILE A 443 27.20 12.36 15.26
C ILE A 443 27.60 13.79 14.97
N SER A 444 27.35 14.68 15.92
CA SER A 444 27.75 16.08 15.82
C SER A 444 29.27 16.10 15.71
N ALA A 445 29.79 16.34 14.51
CA ALA A 445 31.21 16.51 14.29
C ALA A 445 31.71 17.58 15.28
N PRO A 446 32.73 17.27 16.11
CA PRO A 446 33.22 18.24 17.09
C PRO A 446 33.66 19.50 16.35
N ALA A 447 33.18 20.65 16.79
CA ALA A 447 33.39 21.91 16.09
C ALA A 447 34.90 22.19 15.94
N PRO A 448 35.37 22.66 14.76
CA PRO A 448 36.79 22.88 14.51
C PRO A 448 37.29 24.13 15.25
N GLY A 449 37.59 24.00 16.54
CA GLY A 449 37.95 25.15 17.37
C GLY A 449 38.57 24.79 18.73
N THR A 450 39.88 24.49 18.75
CA THR A 450 40.93 25.03 19.67
C THR A 450 42.23 24.21 19.60
N ALA A 451 42.81 24.06 18.40
CA ALA A 451 44.13 23.41 18.22
C ALA A 451 45.32 24.30 18.67
N LYS A 452 45.21 25.03 19.80
CA LYS A 452 46.16 26.07 20.20
C LYS A 452 46.26 26.33 21.71
N ALA A 453 46.39 25.26 22.52
CA ALA A 453 46.52 25.36 23.98
C ALA A 453 47.52 24.37 24.62
N LEU A 454 48.37 23.66 23.85
CA LEU A 454 49.24 22.57 24.34
C LEU A 454 50.73 22.73 23.96
N LEU A 455 51.23 23.97 23.87
CA LEU A 455 52.64 24.26 23.51
C LEU A 455 53.33 25.26 24.45
N ALA A 456 52.91 25.34 25.72
CA ALA A 456 53.39 26.37 26.67
C ALA A 456 53.58 25.90 28.13
N SER A 457 54.19 24.73 28.36
CA SER A 457 54.69 24.33 29.70
C SER A 457 55.63 23.10 29.66
N ALA A 458 56.81 23.23 29.05
CA ALA A 458 57.79 22.14 28.93
C ALA A 458 59.21 22.55 29.40
N SER A 459 59.34 22.98 30.65
CA SER A 459 60.63 23.27 31.27
C SER A 459 60.58 23.31 32.81
N ASN A 460 60.82 22.16 33.45
CA ASN A 460 61.94 21.99 34.41
C ASN A 460 62.02 20.54 34.93
N LEU A 461 63.18 20.19 35.48
CA LEU A 461 63.61 18.82 35.80
C LEU A 461 63.82 18.62 37.31
N SER A 462 64.05 17.36 37.74
CA SER A 462 64.52 16.96 39.09
C SER A 462 63.44 17.00 40.22
N SER A 463 63.31 16.04 41.14
CA SER A 463 63.99 14.73 41.34
C SER A 463 63.18 13.75 42.24
N ARG A 464 63.43 12.43 42.05
CA ARG A 464 63.60 11.37 43.09
C ARG A 464 62.80 11.50 44.41
N SER A 465 61.88 10.60 44.78
CA SER A 465 62.14 9.16 45.06
C SER A 465 60.88 8.24 45.14
N LYS A 466 61.12 6.93 45.24
CA LYS A 466 60.18 5.83 45.61
C LYS A 466 59.99 5.74 47.15
N PRO A 467 59.02 4.98 47.73
CA PRO A 467 58.44 3.71 47.23
C PRO A 467 56.90 3.54 47.33
N VAL A 468 56.46 2.31 46.98
CA VAL A 468 55.07 1.81 47.02
C VAL A 468 54.80 1.09 48.34
N GLU A 469 53.58 1.19 48.87
CA GLU A 469 53.06 0.30 49.91
C GLU A 469 51.65 -0.20 49.59
N THR A 470 51.23 -1.31 50.21
CA THR A 470 49.93 -1.97 49.96
C THR A 470 49.37 -2.70 51.19
N PRO A 471 48.05 -2.65 51.39
CA PRO A 471 47.26 -3.72 52.03
C PRO A 471 46.43 -4.44 50.94
N LYS A 472 46.54 -5.75 50.72
CA LYS A 472 46.09 -6.88 51.58
C LYS A 472 44.61 -6.71 51.98
N LYS A 473 43.70 -7.39 51.29
CA LYS A 473 43.27 -8.80 51.48
C LYS A 473 42.40 -9.03 52.73
N SER A 474 41.14 -9.40 52.49
CA SER A 474 40.38 -10.35 53.31
C SER A 474 39.82 -11.44 52.39
N GLN A 475 39.83 -12.69 52.85
CA GLN A 475 39.27 -13.87 52.15
C GLN A 475 38.15 -14.47 53.01
N ILE A 476 37.66 -15.66 52.59
CA ILE A 476 36.83 -16.63 53.33
C ILE A 476 35.32 -16.46 53.08
N SER A 477 34.53 -17.51 52.77
CA SER A 477 34.77 -18.81 52.08
C SER A 477 33.42 -19.45 51.76
N ALA A 478 33.36 -20.35 50.79
CA ALA A 478 32.31 -21.38 50.71
C ALA A 478 32.77 -22.68 51.42
N PRO A 479 31.83 -23.56 51.79
CA PRO A 479 32.04 -25.00 51.58
C PRO A 479 30.82 -25.71 50.94
N THR A 480 30.97 -27.01 50.69
CA THR A 480 30.25 -27.80 49.65
C THR A 480 29.31 -28.89 50.26
N PRO A 481 28.78 -29.92 49.55
CA PRO A 481 27.54 -30.63 49.94
C PRO A 481 27.77 -32.02 50.58
N LEU A 482 26.71 -32.83 50.79
CA LEU A 482 26.61 -34.32 50.86
C LEU A 482 25.10 -34.70 51.02
N THR A 483 24.36 -35.37 50.11
CA THR A 483 24.24 -36.81 49.68
C THR A 483 23.31 -37.76 50.47
N ALA A 484 22.39 -38.40 49.71
CA ALA A 484 21.99 -39.83 49.73
C ALA A 484 20.98 -40.44 50.76
N ARG A 485 20.01 -41.22 50.21
CA ARG A 485 19.56 -42.63 50.52
C ARG A 485 18.03 -42.77 50.29
N VAL A 486 17.41 -43.56 49.39
CA VAL A 486 17.57 -44.92 48.79
C VAL A 486 16.71 -46.02 49.46
N THR A 487 15.63 -46.43 48.75
CA THR A 487 14.98 -47.78 48.63
C THR A 487 14.03 -47.71 47.40
N ARG A 488 14.01 -48.60 46.36
CA ARG A 488 13.82 -50.08 46.25
C ARG A 488 12.39 -50.55 46.62
N THR A 489 11.68 -51.44 45.90
CA THR A 489 11.88 -52.25 44.64
C THR A 489 10.56 -52.28 43.80
N THR A 490 10.20 -53.12 42.79
CA THR A 490 10.74 -54.31 42.05
C THR A 490 9.98 -54.54 40.70
N ASN A 491 10.65 -55.03 39.64
CA ASN A 491 10.20 -55.98 38.55
C ASN A 491 8.91 -55.70 37.70
N ALA A 492 8.67 -56.21 36.48
CA ALA A 492 9.36 -57.19 35.60
C ALA A 492 9.13 -56.91 34.08
N VAL A 493 9.84 -57.63 33.19
CA VAL A 493 9.58 -57.80 31.74
C VAL A 493 9.93 -59.26 31.36
N PRO A 494 9.23 -59.95 30.42
CA PRO A 494 9.67 -60.05 29.01
C PRO A 494 8.44 -60.04 28.05
N SER A 495 8.45 -60.35 26.73
CA SER A 495 9.46 -60.94 25.81
C SER A 495 9.21 -60.49 24.35
N THR A 496 10.24 -60.57 23.50
CA THR A 496 10.15 -60.59 22.03
C THR A 496 10.39 -62.00 21.48
N PRO A 497 9.83 -62.35 20.31
CA PRO A 497 10.65 -62.60 19.10
C PRO A 497 9.94 -62.17 17.78
N SER A 498 10.50 -62.22 16.57
CA SER A 498 11.89 -62.09 16.04
C SER A 498 11.84 -62.09 14.49
N GLY A 499 12.69 -61.34 13.77
CA GLY A 499 12.78 -61.46 12.30
C GLY A 499 13.67 -60.45 11.57
N SER A 500 14.75 -60.94 10.96
CA SER A 500 15.60 -60.23 9.97
C SER A 500 15.02 -60.44 8.54
N THR A 501 15.52 -59.90 7.41
CA THR A 501 16.93 -59.68 7.01
C THR A 501 17.07 -58.74 5.80
N SER A 502 18.24 -58.07 5.69
CA SER A 502 18.95 -57.63 4.47
C SER A 502 18.22 -56.85 3.34
N MET A 503 18.51 -55.55 3.29
CA MET A 503 19.01 -54.77 2.13
C MET A 503 18.73 -55.24 0.69
N HIS A 504 18.30 -54.28 -0.15
CA HIS A 504 18.99 -53.99 -1.41
C HIS A 504 18.94 -52.48 -1.72
N SER A 505 19.96 -51.96 -2.41
CA SER A 505 20.04 -50.56 -2.85
C SER A 505 20.01 -50.48 -4.37
N MET A 506 19.12 -49.63 -4.92
CA MET A 506 19.35 -48.90 -6.17
C MET A 506 18.58 -47.58 -6.12
N GLY A 507 19.20 -46.51 -6.63
CA GLY A 507 18.56 -45.20 -6.75
C GLY A 507 17.78 -45.05 -8.05
N SER A 508 16.76 -44.19 -8.06
CA SER A 508 16.16 -43.68 -9.30
C SER A 508 15.67 -42.26 -9.09
N ALA A 509 16.22 -41.32 -9.85
CA ALA A 509 15.75 -39.93 -9.85
C ALA A 509 14.50 -39.82 -10.74
N ARG A 510 13.38 -39.31 -10.19
CA ARG A 510 12.20 -38.93 -10.99
C ARG A 510 11.62 -37.59 -10.58
N SER A 511 11.99 -36.61 -11.40
CA SER A 511 11.29 -35.37 -11.74
C SER A 511 9.94 -35.12 -11.05
N TYR A 512 9.86 -34.05 -10.25
CA TYR A 512 8.58 -33.41 -9.94
C TYR A 512 8.00 -32.82 -11.23
N ARG A 513 6.90 -33.41 -11.70
CA ARG A 513 6.20 -33.00 -12.90
C ARG A 513 5.40 -31.72 -12.61
N THR A 514 5.62 -30.67 -13.41
CA THR A 514 4.88 -29.40 -13.31
C THR A 514 3.40 -29.63 -13.56
N SER A 515 2.57 -29.48 -12.52
CA SER A 515 1.13 -29.33 -12.66
C SER A 515 0.80 -27.86 -12.87
N GLN A 516 0.12 -27.56 -13.97
CA GLN A 516 -0.44 -26.22 -14.21
C GLN A 516 -1.55 -25.95 -13.18
N THR A 517 -1.33 -25.02 -12.25
CA THR A 517 -2.41 -24.44 -11.45
C THR A 517 -2.96 -23.20 -12.15
N GLN A 518 -4.27 -23.20 -12.37
CA GLN A 518 -4.98 -22.16 -13.11
C GLN A 518 -4.90 -20.80 -12.39
N ALA A 519 -5.01 -19.72 -13.17
CA ALA A 519 -5.05 -18.36 -12.63
C ALA A 519 -6.18 -18.21 -11.59
N ILE A 520 -5.83 -17.74 -10.39
CA ILE A 520 -6.81 -17.45 -9.34
C ILE A 520 -7.57 -16.19 -9.75
N SER A 521 -8.74 -16.42 -10.36
CA SER A 521 -9.67 -15.35 -10.75
C SER A 521 -10.06 -14.51 -9.53
N SER A 522 -10.13 -13.19 -9.71
CA SER A 522 -10.48 -12.19 -8.70
C SER A 522 -11.98 -12.23 -8.36
N TYR A 523 -12.40 -13.27 -7.64
CA TYR A 523 -13.78 -13.47 -7.20
C TYR A 523 -14.24 -12.41 -6.18
N HIS A 524 -14.64 -11.24 -6.69
CA HIS A 524 -15.42 -10.23 -5.97
C HIS A 524 -16.84 -10.74 -5.66
N SER A 525 -16.96 -11.63 -4.67
CA SER A 525 -18.25 -12.00 -4.10
C SER A 525 -18.74 -10.89 -3.14
N SER A 526 -19.34 -9.87 -3.73
CA SER A 526 -20.14 -8.85 -3.03
C SER A 526 -21.59 -9.03 -3.45
N ARG A 527 -22.31 -9.94 -2.77
CA ARG A 527 -23.74 -10.21 -3.05
C ARG A 527 -24.59 -8.95 -2.87
N THR A 528 -25.69 -8.91 -3.62
CA THR A 528 -26.67 -7.82 -3.65
C THR A 528 -27.27 -7.53 -2.27
N LEU A 529 -27.38 -6.25 -1.94
CA LEU A 529 -28.08 -5.74 -0.76
C LEU A 529 -29.51 -5.34 -1.14
N ASN A 530 -30.46 -6.27 -1.02
CA ASN A 530 -31.88 -5.90 -1.01
C ASN A 530 -32.22 -5.37 0.40
N GLY A 531 -32.49 -4.07 0.51
CA GLY A 531 -32.97 -3.46 1.75
C GLY A 531 -34.45 -3.76 1.97
N PHE A 532 -34.83 -4.10 3.21
CA PHE A 532 -36.23 -4.14 3.61
C PHE A 532 -36.81 -2.71 3.58
N ALA A 533 -37.93 -2.53 2.87
CA ALA A 533 -38.71 -1.32 2.97
C ALA A 533 -39.56 -1.34 4.25
N THR A 534 -39.46 -0.29 5.06
CA THR A 534 -40.34 -0.09 6.21
C THR A 534 -41.71 0.38 5.72
N THR A 535 -42.72 -0.48 5.77
CA THR A 535 -44.10 -0.10 5.51
C THR A 535 -44.64 0.79 6.62
N THR A 536 -44.68 2.09 6.37
CA THR A 536 -45.59 3.01 7.07
C THR A 536 -46.96 2.95 6.40
N ASN A 537 -48.00 2.64 7.17
CA ASN A 537 -49.39 2.88 6.78
C ASN A 537 -50.20 3.24 8.02
N LYS A 538 -51.28 3.98 7.75
CA LYS A 538 -52.23 4.64 8.67
C LYS A 538 -52.49 3.91 10.00
#